data_AF-A0A2P4QXA9-F1
#
_entry.id   AF-A0A2P4QXA9-F1
#
_cell.length_a   1.000
_cell.length_b   1.000
_cell.length_c   1.000
_cell.angle_alpha   90.00
_cell.angle_beta   90.00
_cell.angle_gamma   90.00
#
_symmetry.space_group_name_H-M   'P 1'
#
loop_
_entity.id
_entity.type
_entity.pdbx_description
1 polymer ?
#
loop_
_entity_poly.entity_id
_entity_poly.type
_entity_poly.pdbx_seq_one_letter_code
_entity_poly.pdbx_strand_id
1 'polypeptide(L)'
;MTSTSLTNRQQKPSTSAVNKPFTYSQSYISNPNVPVHKEILMIIHAKVQEITNEKSNGKRRLDRKLNNHTFRPLCDFGMKNLLEYEKSYLFKSLSKRTRERIKATIIAELKDECINKNKKLTQPINIYAEKNIIPRLPSGINSYTDYQKHYRYNNFSDKTKRRIQKIISLEKVNH
;
A
#
# COMPACT_ATOMS: atom_id res chain seq x y z
N MET A 1 -65.33 38.12 11.45
CA MET A 1 -63.96 38.69 11.45
C MET A 1 -63.12 37.75 12.29
N THR A 2 -62.12 36.99 11.84
CA THR A 2 -61.22 36.90 10.67
C THR A 2 -60.66 35.45 10.73
N SER A 3 -60.96 34.53 9.81
CA SER A 3 -60.27 34.20 8.55
C SER A 3 -58.81 33.68 8.66
N THR A 4 -58.64 32.38 8.31
CA THR A 4 -57.51 31.73 7.56
C THR A 4 -56.11 31.64 8.21
N SER A 5 -55.27 30.59 8.11
CA SER A 5 -55.11 29.51 7.11
C SER A 5 -54.37 28.29 7.68
N LEU A 6 -54.74 27.11 7.20
CA LEU A 6 -53.98 25.85 7.26
C LEU A 6 -52.73 25.93 6.36
N THR A 7 -51.58 25.46 6.84
CA THR A 7 -50.40 25.18 6.00
C THR A 7 -50.00 23.71 6.10
N ASN A 8 -50.07 23.05 4.94
CA ASN A 8 -49.55 21.73 4.65
C ASN A 8 -48.03 21.67 4.88
N ARG A 9 -47.57 20.69 5.67
CA ARG A 9 -46.22 20.11 5.52
C ARG A 9 -46.36 18.62 5.28
N GLN A 10 -46.16 18.22 4.03
CA GLN A 10 -45.93 16.83 3.65
C GLN A 10 -44.69 16.33 4.39
N GLN A 11 -44.89 15.34 5.28
CA GLN A 11 -43.80 14.55 5.84
C GLN A 11 -43.43 13.45 4.85
N LYS A 12 -42.15 13.42 4.50
CA LYS A 12 -41.50 12.46 3.61
C LYS A 12 -41.47 11.07 4.28
N PRO A 13 -41.72 9.96 3.55
CA PRO A 13 -41.88 8.65 4.16
C PRO A 13 -40.59 8.12 4.79
N SER A 14 -40.75 7.61 6.01
CA SER A 14 -39.78 6.88 6.81
C SER A 14 -39.51 5.51 6.19
N THR A 15 -38.37 5.32 5.54
CA THR A 15 -37.88 3.97 5.20
C THR A 15 -36.89 3.50 6.27
N SER A 16 -37.41 2.70 7.18
CA SER A 16 -36.66 1.82 8.07
C SER A 16 -35.98 0.72 7.24
N ALA A 17 -34.70 0.89 6.91
CA ALA A 17 -33.89 -0.17 6.33
C ALA A 17 -33.25 -0.98 7.46
N VAL A 18 -33.82 -2.16 7.68
CA VAL A 18 -33.32 -3.24 8.54
C VAL A 18 -31.88 -3.59 8.16
N ASN A 19 -30.94 -3.37 9.07
CA ASN A 19 -29.55 -3.79 8.93
C ASN A 19 -29.46 -5.32 9.04
N LYS A 20 -29.40 -6.02 7.92
CA LYS A 20 -28.93 -7.42 7.90
C LYS A 20 -27.39 -7.44 7.95
N PRO A 21 -26.77 -8.28 8.78
CA PRO A 21 -25.33 -8.49 8.74
C PRO A 21 -24.97 -9.19 7.42
N PHE A 22 -24.05 -8.59 6.65
CA PHE A 22 -23.45 -9.25 5.51
C PHE A 22 -22.51 -10.36 6.00
N THR A 23 -22.98 -11.60 5.96
CA THR A 23 -22.17 -12.80 6.01
C THR A 23 -21.40 -12.94 4.69
N TYR A 24 -20.08 -13.04 4.77
CA TYR A 24 -19.24 -13.34 3.61
C TYR A 24 -19.46 -14.81 3.20
N SER A 25 -20.14 -15.03 2.08
CA SER A 25 -20.07 -16.29 1.34
C SER A 25 -18.92 -16.21 0.34
N GLN A 26 -17.90 -17.04 0.58
CA GLN A 26 -16.78 -17.30 -0.30
C GLN A 26 -17.28 -17.85 -1.66
N SER A 27 -17.24 -17.04 -2.71
CA SER A 27 -17.12 -17.47 -4.13
C SER A 27 -17.16 -16.24 -5.04
N TYR A 28 -16.03 -15.53 -5.16
CA TYR A 28 -15.84 -14.65 -6.32
C TYR A 28 -15.58 -15.55 -7.53
N ILE A 29 -16.56 -15.57 -8.43
CA ILE A 29 -16.46 -16.24 -9.73
C ILE A 29 -15.30 -15.58 -10.46
N SER A 30 -14.20 -16.31 -10.60
CA SER A 30 -13.11 -15.96 -11.50
C SER A 30 -13.67 -15.87 -12.91
N ASN A 31 -13.82 -14.65 -13.43
CA ASN A 31 -14.25 -14.44 -14.80
C ASN A 31 -13.07 -14.82 -15.71
N PRO A 32 -13.17 -15.88 -16.52
CA PRO A 32 -12.05 -16.37 -17.34
C PRO A 32 -11.57 -15.34 -18.40
N ASN A 33 -12.36 -14.28 -18.64
CA ASN A 33 -12.03 -13.22 -19.60
C ASN A 33 -11.24 -12.05 -19.00
N VAL A 34 -10.95 -12.07 -17.69
CA VAL A 34 -10.12 -11.04 -17.05
C VAL A 34 -8.73 -11.62 -16.84
N PRO A 35 -7.65 -10.99 -17.37
CA PRO A 35 -6.30 -11.42 -17.06
C PRO A 35 -6.14 -11.49 -15.53
N VAL A 36 -5.68 -12.62 -15.00
CA VAL A 36 -5.50 -12.91 -13.56
C VAL A 36 -4.90 -11.72 -12.80
N HIS A 37 -4.02 -10.99 -13.48
CA HIS A 37 -3.40 -9.79 -12.96
C HIS A 37 -4.40 -8.67 -12.58
N LYS A 38 -5.42 -8.41 -13.40
CA LYS A 38 -6.45 -7.38 -13.14
C LYS A 38 -7.38 -7.76 -11.98
N GLU A 39 -7.62 -9.06 -11.77
CA GLU A 39 -8.41 -9.56 -10.65
C GLU A 39 -7.71 -9.31 -9.30
N ILE A 40 -6.40 -9.61 -9.22
CA ILE A 40 -5.59 -9.34 -8.02
C ILE A 40 -5.63 -7.85 -7.66
N LEU A 41 -5.49 -6.96 -8.64
CA LEU A 41 -5.56 -5.52 -8.41
C LEU A 41 -6.93 -5.08 -7.85
N MET A 42 -8.02 -5.68 -8.33
CA MET A 42 -9.36 -5.41 -7.83
C MET A 42 -9.53 -5.90 -6.39
N ILE A 43 -9.00 -7.06 -6.04
CA ILE A 43 -9.03 -7.59 -4.67
C ILE A 43 -8.26 -6.65 -3.72
N ILE A 44 -7.05 -6.22 -4.11
CA ILE A 44 -6.27 -5.25 -3.34
C ILE A 44 -7.07 -3.95 -3.17
N HIS A 45 -7.71 -3.47 -4.24
CA HIS A 45 -8.52 -2.25 -4.19
C HIS A 45 -9.72 -2.39 -3.25
N ALA A 46 -10.43 -3.52 -3.31
CA ALA A 46 -11.54 -3.82 -2.40
C ALA A 46 -11.06 -3.83 -0.94
N LYS A 47 -9.89 -4.42 -0.66
CA LYS A 47 -9.30 -4.40 0.70
C LYS A 47 -8.94 -2.98 1.16
N VAL A 48 -8.45 -2.13 0.26
CA VAL A 48 -8.20 -0.71 0.56
C VAL A 48 -9.50 0.01 0.92
N GLN A 49 -10.57 -0.22 0.18
CA GLN A 49 -11.89 0.35 0.46
C GLN A 49 -12.43 -0.15 1.79
N GLU A 50 -12.33 -1.44 2.08
CA GLU A 50 -12.70 -2.05 3.37
C GLU A 50 -11.97 -1.35 4.52
N ILE A 51 -10.64 -1.27 4.48
CA ILE A 51 -9.81 -0.62 5.52
C ILE A 51 -10.20 0.86 5.71
N THR A 52 -10.55 1.54 4.60
CA THR A 52 -10.95 2.95 4.62
C THR A 52 -12.36 3.13 5.21
N ASN A 53 -13.30 2.24 4.88
CA ASN A 53 -14.70 2.30 5.29
C ASN A 53 -14.92 1.77 6.72
N GLU A 54 -14.15 0.79 7.18
CA GLU A 54 -14.13 0.37 8.59
C GLU A 54 -13.84 1.53 9.53
N LYS A 55 -13.07 2.51 9.05
CA LYS A 55 -12.76 3.72 9.79
C LYS A 55 -13.87 4.77 9.71
N SER A 56 -14.56 4.91 8.57
CA SER A 56 -15.71 5.83 8.47
C SER A 56 -16.88 5.38 9.33
N ASN A 57 -17.05 4.07 9.51
CA ASN A 57 -18.18 3.48 10.23
C ASN A 57 -17.96 3.35 11.75
N GLY A 58 -17.02 4.12 12.33
CA GLY A 58 -16.84 4.23 13.78
C GLY A 58 -16.28 3.00 14.52
N LYS A 59 -16.07 1.85 13.85
CA LYS A 59 -15.50 0.63 14.46
C LYS A 59 -14.05 0.80 14.93
N ARG A 60 -13.30 1.72 14.31
CA ARG A 60 -12.04 2.27 14.86
C ARG A 60 -12.34 3.71 15.25
N ARG A 61 -12.17 4.06 16.55
CA ARG A 61 -12.42 5.40 17.14
C ARG A 61 -12.22 6.54 16.11
N LEU A 62 -13.26 7.36 15.96
CA LEU A 62 -13.42 8.45 14.98
C LEU A 62 -12.16 9.34 14.80
N ASP A 63 -11.33 9.47 15.84
CA ASP A 63 -10.12 10.30 15.87
C ASP A 63 -8.81 9.64 15.41
N ARG A 64 -8.76 8.34 15.10
CA ARG A 64 -7.48 7.71 14.72
C ARG A 64 -7.08 8.08 13.30
N LYS A 65 -6.34 9.19 13.14
CA LYS A 65 -5.57 9.58 11.94
C LYS A 65 -5.00 8.31 11.28
N LEU A 66 -5.20 8.13 9.96
CA LEU A 66 -4.58 7.02 9.21
C LEU A 66 -3.09 7.00 9.54
N ASN A 67 -2.64 5.97 10.25
CA ASN A 67 -1.25 5.83 10.67
C ASN A 67 -0.48 5.01 9.61
N ASN A 68 0.85 4.94 9.72
CA ASN A 68 1.68 4.24 8.74
C ASN A 68 1.44 2.73 8.70
N HIS A 69 0.78 2.17 9.71
CA HIS A 69 0.50 0.74 9.85
C HIS A 69 -0.93 0.36 9.42
N THR A 70 -1.77 1.34 9.06
CA THR A 70 -3.19 1.09 8.77
C THR A 70 -3.36 0.14 7.58
N PHE A 71 -2.44 0.21 6.61
CA PHE A 71 -2.46 -0.62 5.42
C PHE A 71 -1.49 -1.81 5.49
N ARG A 72 -0.96 -2.15 6.68
CA ARG A 72 -0.09 -3.33 6.86
C ARG A 72 -0.74 -4.64 6.36
N PRO A 73 -2.06 -4.88 6.50
CA PRO A 73 -2.70 -6.07 5.93
C PRO A 73 -2.57 -6.18 4.40
N LEU A 74 -2.23 -5.10 3.69
CA LEU A 74 -1.99 -5.19 2.25
C LEU A 74 -0.69 -5.96 1.92
N CYS A 75 0.27 -6.04 2.85
CA CYS A 75 1.52 -6.76 2.64
C CYS A 75 1.29 -8.26 2.34
N ASP A 76 0.17 -8.82 2.78
CA ASP A 76 -0.20 -10.24 2.57
C ASP A 76 -0.43 -10.56 1.08
N PHE A 77 -0.74 -9.56 0.25
CA PHE A 77 -0.86 -9.73 -1.21
C PHE A 77 0.49 -9.87 -1.92
N GLY A 78 1.60 -9.69 -1.21
CA GLY A 78 2.94 -9.74 -1.76
C GLY A 78 3.37 -8.43 -2.42
N MET A 79 4.66 -8.13 -2.28
CA MET A 79 5.24 -6.84 -2.68
C MET A 79 5.14 -6.58 -4.19
N LYS A 80 5.28 -7.61 -5.03
CA LYS A 80 5.14 -7.51 -6.49
C LYS A 80 3.77 -6.94 -6.87
N ASN A 81 2.71 -7.54 -6.33
CA ASN A 81 1.33 -7.14 -6.61
C ASN A 81 1.03 -5.73 -6.06
N LEU A 82 1.60 -5.36 -4.91
CA LEU A 82 1.45 -4.01 -4.37
C LEU A 82 2.13 -2.94 -5.22
N LEU A 83 3.33 -3.21 -5.74
CA LEU A 83 4.03 -2.29 -6.63
C LEU A 83 3.29 -2.11 -7.96
N GLU A 84 2.66 -3.17 -8.45
CA GLU A 84 1.85 -3.11 -9.66
C GLU A 84 0.53 -2.38 -9.39
N TYR A 85 -0.09 -2.63 -8.25
CA TYR A 85 -1.25 -1.88 -7.78
C TYR A 85 -0.94 -0.39 -7.68
N GLU A 86 0.20 0.02 -7.13
CA GLU A 86 0.61 1.43 -7.03
C GLU A 86 0.67 2.14 -8.40
N LYS A 87 0.95 1.41 -9.48
CA LYS A 87 0.99 1.94 -10.86
C LYS A 87 -0.40 2.00 -11.53
N SER A 88 -1.37 1.27 -11.00
CA SER A 88 -2.69 1.07 -11.60
C SER A 88 -3.60 2.32 -11.54
N TYR A 89 -4.63 2.34 -12.39
CA TYR A 89 -5.67 3.36 -12.35
C TYR A 89 -6.52 3.30 -11.06
N LEU A 90 -6.70 2.10 -10.49
CA LEU A 90 -7.41 1.88 -9.23
C LEU A 90 -6.69 2.55 -8.06
N PHE A 91 -5.36 2.53 -8.06
CA PHE A 91 -4.61 3.27 -7.06
C PHE A 91 -4.70 4.78 -7.30
N LYS A 92 -4.70 5.22 -8.57
CA LYS A 92 -4.83 6.64 -8.91
C LYS A 92 -6.19 7.23 -8.50
N SER A 93 -7.26 6.44 -8.48
CA SER A 93 -8.60 6.89 -8.05
C SER A 93 -8.73 7.10 -6.53
N LEU A 94 -7.78 6.60 -5.73
CA LEU A 94 -7.80 6.81 -4.28
C LEU A 94 -7.49 8.26 -3.89
N SER A 95 -7.99 8.66 -2.71
CA SER A 95 -7.64 9.95 -2.10
C SER A 95 -6.12 10.09 -1.93
N LYS A 96 -5.59 11.32 -2.07
CA LYS A 96 -4.15 11.62 -1.90
C LYS A 96 -3.60 11.03 -0.60
N ARG A 97 -4.35 11.20 0.50
CA ARG A 97 -3.97 10.71 1.82
C ARG A 97 -3.90 9.19 1.88
N THR A 98 -4.86 8.48 1.27
CA THR A 98 -4.83 7.01 1.20
C THR A 98 -3.61 6.54 0.41
N ARG A 99 -3.34 7.15 -0.75
CA ARG A 99 -2.19 6.83 -1.60
C ARG A 99 -0.87 7.00 -0.85
N GLU A 100 -0.68 8.12 -0.16
CA GLU A 100 0.54 8.39 0.62
C GLU A 100 0.77 7.35 1.72
N ARG A 101 -0.30 6.87 2.37
CA ARG A 101 -0.18 5.88 3.44
C ARG A 101 0.13 4.50 2.91
N ILE A 102 -0.48 4.09 1.81
CA ILE A 102 -0.13 2.83 1.13
C ILE A 102 1.32 2.87 0.67
N LYS A 103 1.77 3.97 0.05
CA LYS A 103 3.19 4.17 -0.33
C LYS A 103 4.13 4.06 0.88
N ALA A 104 3.75 4.68 2.00
CA ALA A 104 4.54 4.58 3.23
C ALA A 104 4.61 3.13 3.74
N THR A 105 3.52 2.36 3.63
CA THR A 105 3.51 0.94 3.98
C THR A 105 4.42 0.12 3.06
N ILE A 106 4.34 0.30 1.74
CA ILE A 106 5.24 -0.34 0.76
C ILE A 106 6.71 -0.03 1.09
N ILE A 107 7.03 1.25 1.33
CA ILE A 107 8.39 1.67 1.68
C ILE A 107 8.85 1.06 3.01
N ALA A 108 7.96 0.96 4.00
CA ALA A 108 8.29 0.38 5.29
C ALA A 108 8.62 -1.11 5.17
N GLU A 109 7.82 -1.87 4.42
CA GLU A 109 8.04 -3.29 4.21
C GLU A 109 9.32 -3.56 3.41
N LEU A 110 9.57 -2.83 2.32
CA LEU A 110 10.83 -2.93 1.58
C LEU A 110 12.06 -2.52 2.43
N LYS A 111 11.91 -1.52 3.32
CA LYS A 111 12.98 -1.16 4.27
C LYS A 111 13.24 -2.27 5.28
N ASP A 112 12.18 -2.94 5.75
CA ASP A 112 12.30 -4.07 6.66
C ASP A 112 13.00 -5.24 5.99
N GLU A 113 12.68 -5.54 4.73
CA GLU A 113 13.43 -6.50 3.92
C GLU A 113 14.92 -6.15 3.84
N CYS A 114 15.31 -4.88 3.70
CA CYS A 114 16.73 -4.51 3.65
C CYS A 114 17.45 -4.52 5.02
N ILE A 115 16.72 -4.43 6.14
CA ILE A 115 17.32 -4.31 7.49
C ILE A 115 17.32 -5.66 8.21
N ASN A 116 16.22 -6.41 8.10
CA ASN A 116 16.04 -7.66 8.80
C ASN A 116 16.87 -8.77 8.13
N LYS A 117 17.87 -9.31 8.83
CA LYS A 117 18.76 -10.35 8.30
C LYS A 117 18.02 -11.61 7.87
N ASN A 118 16.87 -11.91 8.49
CA ASN A 118 16.12 -13.14 8.27
C ASN A 118 15.15 -13.05 7.08
N LYS A 119 14.85 -11.83 6.60
CA LYS A 119 13.98 -11.63 5.43
C LYS A 119 14.80 -11.71 4.14
N LYS A 120 14.24 -12.32 3.10
CA LYS A 120 14.81 -12.24 1.75
C LYS A 120 14.34 -10.96 1.07
N LEU A 121 15.14 -10.43 0.13
CA LEU A 121 14.68 -9.37 -0.76
C LEU A 121 13.69 -9.96 -1.76
N THR A 122 12.51 -9.36 -1.88
CA THR A 122 11.46 -9.87 -2.76
C THR A 122 11.46 -9.21 -4.14
N GLN A 123 12.16 -8.09 -4.28
CA GLN A 123 12.16 -7.27 -5.50
C GLN A 123 13.56 -7.20 -6.13
N PRO A 124 13.67 -6.82 -7.41
CA PRO A 124 14.95 -6.51 -8.01
C PRO A 124 15.57 -5.24 -7.40
N ILE A 125 16.91 -5.14 -7.43
CA ILE A 125 17.70 -4.09 -6.77
C ILE A 125 17.26 -2.67 -7.20
N ASN A 126 16.92 -2.50 -8.49
CA ASN A 126 16.47 -1.23 -9.05
C ASN A 126 15.23 -0.66 -8.31
N ILE A 127 14.31 -1.51 -7.86
CA ILE A 127 13.11 -1.07 -7.13
C ILE A 127 13.50 -0.42 -5.80
N TYR A 128 14.46 -0.98 -5.07
CA TYR A 128 14.92 -0.38 -3.81
C TYR A 128 15.62 0.97 -4.04
N ALA A 129 16.34 1.12 -5.16
CA ALA A 129 16.97 2.37 -5.54
C ALA A 129 15.93 3.43 -6.00
N GLU A 130 14.94 3.03 -6.79
CA GLU A 130 13.82 3.89 -7.22
C GLU A 130 13.00 4.41 -6.04
N LYS A 131 12.81 3.58 -5.01
CA LYS A 131 12.11 3.94 -3.77
C LYS A 131 12.97 4.66 -2.74
N ASN A 132 14.21 5.04 -3.09
CA ASN A 132 15.17 5.71 -2.20
C ASN A 132 15.42 4.95 -0.88
N ILE A 133 15.37 3.62 -0.92
CA ILE A 133 15.67 2.75 0.22
C ILE A 133 17.18 2.58 0.34
N ILE A 134 17.83 2.49 -0.82
CA ILE A 134 19.27 2.53 -1.02
C ILE A 134 19.63 3.69 -1.95
N PRO A 135 20.86 4.19 -1.90
CA PRO A 135 21.34 5.20 -2.83
C PRO A 135 21.42 4.62 -4.25
N ARG A 136 21.15 5.45 -5.26
CA ARG A 136 21.44 5.10 -6.66
C ARG A 136 22.94 5.03 -6.88
N LEU A 137 23.35 4.13 -7.77
CA LEU A 137 24.74 4.06 -8.21
C LEU A 137 25.12 5.35 -8.95
N PRO A 138 26.30 5.93 -8.69
CA PRO A 138 26.80 7.05 -9.46
C PRO A 138 27.21 6.60 -10.87
N SER A 139 27.34 7.56 -11.79
CA SER A 139 27.79 7.27 -13.16
C SER A 139 29.14 6.54 -13.16
N GLY A 140 29.28 5.53 -14.02
CA GLY A 140 30.48 4.71 -14.14
C GLY A 140 30.63 3.59 -13.09
N ILE A 141 29.67 3.43 -12.16
CA ILE A 141 29.64 2.31 -11.21
C ILE A 141 28.50 1.37 -11.57
N ASN A 142 28.84 0.10 -11.80
CA ASN A 142 27.90 -0.91 -12.31
C ASN A 142 27.33 -1.85 -11.23
N SER A 143 27.94 -1.89 -10.04
CA SER A 143 27.52 -2.78 -8.94
C SER A 143 27.61 -2.09 -7.58
N TYR A 144 26.83 -2.56 -6.60
CA TYR A 144 26.98 -2.10 -5.22
C TYR A 144 28.29 -2.60 -4.59
N THR A 145 28.80 -3.74 -5.07
CA THR A 145 30.11 -4.26 -4.69
C THR A 145 31.24 -3.27 -5.03
N ASP A 146 31.20 -2.67 -6.22
CA ASP A 146 32.13 -1.61 -6.61
C ASP A 146 31.85 -0.32 -5.86
N TYR A 147 30.57 0.00 -5.62
CA TYR A 147 30.20 1.20 -4.91
C TYR A 147 30.73 1.22 -3.46
N GLN A 148 30.86 0.05 -2.82
CA GLN A 148 31.45 -0.06 -1.49
C GLN A 148 32.89 0.48 -1.40
N LYS A 149 33.65 0.41 -2.50
CA LYS A 149 35.04 0.88 -2.57
C LYS A 149 35.13 2.39 -2.86
N HIS A 150 34.03 3.01 -3.28
CA HIS A 150 34.00 4.41 -3.70
C HIS A 150 33.99 5.36 -2.50
N TYR A 151 34.67 6.50 -2.58
CA TYR A 151 34.82 7.45 -1.47
C TYR A 151 33.49 7.90 -0.84
N ARG A 152 32.42 8.06 -1.66
CA ARG A 152 31.08 8.43 -1.19
C ARG A 152 30.44 7.40 -0.25
N TYR A 153 30.85 6.14 -0.33
CA TYR A 153 30.33 5.09 0.55
C TYR A 153 30.63 5.38 2.03
N ASN A 154 31.81 5.93 2.31
CA ASN A 154 32.23 6.24 3.68
C ASN A 154 31.35 7.31 4.34
N ASN A 155 30.76 8.20 3.54
CA ASN A 155 29.89 9.27 3.99
C ASN A 155 28.46 8.81 4.32
N PHE A 156 28.11 7.55 4.03
CA PHE A 156 26.79 7.03 4.38
C PHE A 156 26.65 6.72 5.87
N SER A 157 25.44 6.94 6.38
CA SER A 157 25.05 6.44 7.72
C SER A 157 25.19 4.92 7.80
N ASP A 158 25.44 4.40 9.00
CA ASP A 158 25.54 2.95 9.23
C ASP A 158 24.29 2.20 8.78
N LYS A 159 23.11 2.82 8.94
CA LYS A 159 21.85 2.27 8.47
C LYS A 159 21.85 2.08 6.95
N THR A 160 22.34 3.06 6.21
CA THR A 160 22.47 2.99 4.75
C THR A 160 23.53 1.96 4.35
N LYS A 161 24.69 1.96 5.00
CA LYS A 161 25.77 0.99 4.77
C LYS A 161 25.28 -0.45 4.96
N ARG A 162 24.54 -0.73 6.04
CA ARG A 162 23.95 -2.06 6.29
C ARG A 162 23.00 -2.52 5.18
N ARG A 163 22.17 -1.61 4.64
CA ARG A 163 21.28 -1.94 3.52
C ARG A 163 22.08 -2.26 2.25
N ILE A 164 23.12 -1.48 1.96
CA ILE A 164 24.01 -1.71 0.82
C ILE A 164 24.72 -3.06 0.98
N GLN A 165 25.27 -3.37 2.16
CA GLN A 165 25.93 -4.64 2.45
C GLN A 165 25.01 -5.84 2.19
N LYS A 166 23.74 -5.75 2.58
CA LYS A 166 22.77 -6.81 2.30
C LYS A 166 22.57 -7.05 0.80
N ILE A 167 22.60 -6.00 -0.01
CA ILE A 167 22.48 -6.10 -1.46
C ILE A 167 23.74 -6.72 -2.06
N ILE A 168 24.91 -6.30 -1.60
CA ILE A 168 26.21 -6.87 -2.00
C ILE A 168 26.25 -8.38 -1.73
N SER A 169 25.75 -8.82 -0.57
CA SER A 169 25.68 -10.26 -0.26
C SER A 169 24.84 -11.05 -1.27
N LEU A 170 23.88 -10.43 -1.97
CA LEU A 170 23.06 -11.08 -3.00
C LEU A 170 23.70 -11.01 -4.39
N GLU A 171 24.41 -9.91 -4.71
CA GLU A 171 25.21 -9.84 -5.94
C GLU A 171 26.23 -10.98 -5.99
N LYS A 172 26.88 -11.28 -4.86
CA LYS A 172 27.89 -12.34 -4.74
C LYS A 172 27.36 -13.77 -4.83
N VAL A 173 26.05 -13.97 -4.64
CA VAL A 173 25.42 -15.32 -4.69
C VAL A 173 24.95 -15.66 -6.10
N ASN A 174 24.77 -14.66 -6.96
CA ASN A 174 24.31 -14.84 -8.34
C ASN A 174 25.45 -14.80 -9.38
N HIS A 175 26.70 -14.85 -8.92
CA HIS A 175 27.93 -14.98 -9.70
C HIS A 175 28.62 -16.29 -9.34
#